data_AF-A0A3G6USE1-F1
#
_entry.id   AF-A0A3G6USE1-F1
#
_cell.length_a   1.000
_cell.length_b   1.000
_cell.length_c   1.000
_cell.angle_alpha   90.00
_cell.angle_beta   90.00
_cell.angle_gamma   90.00
#
_symmetry.space_group_name_H-M   'P 1'
#
loop_
_entity.id
_entity.type
_entity.pdbx_description
1 polymer ?
#
loop_
_entity_poly.entity_id
_entity_poly.type
_entity_poly.pdbx_seq_one_letter_code
_entity_poly.pdbx_strand_id
1 'polypeptide(L)'
;MRKFIAFDIGGTLIKYSVLLEDGTFAAKYETETEAHLGGAAIVEKVKTYGKKLADEHDISGICISTAGQVDSREGSILYASSLIPEYTGIPLKKELEDYFRLPVEVENDVNCAGLAESWIGTGKDAKSIFCLTIGTGIGGSYILDNKLHTGHSFSGGEIGYIPIEGSQLQELASTRILIQNVAKLKGIREQDIDGKEIFALAQAGDEVCVKQINRLVYYLSKGIATIAYMMNPEMIIIGGGITAQKDYLYPLIMEQLGKDLIPAILDKTQIEIARNLNDAGMIGALRHFLLQESLKPLKSMTAMIESNMHKLTKREQMIANFVILNLEAVPNKTISEMSRQINVSEATITRFCQKLEFGSYNKLRLMAKEATVSTRLYEQAKPSSLTEVKHTYMSMLKKCDSLYDLTDIQKFSSQLLSAKQIFLYGAGEMSVVASQLKFKLMKLGMAADTFSSHYEREMSSYALTPETVVIGLSASGYASDIVSIMDTARSRGAVTIGITSQQDSPLSRASDIRMLIPAAEEIEGNSSSLSEVSAYYLLDVVFKGMQDLQIKQLSRKV
;
A
#
# COMPACT_ATOMS: atom_id res chain seq x y z
N MET A 1 -6.87 24.97 7.32
CA MET A 1 -5.93 23.83 7.32
C MET A 1 -5.37 23.69 8.72
N ARG A 2 -5.14 22.46 9.17
CA ARG A 2 -4.56 22.21 10.50
C ARG A 2 -3.14 22.74 10.57
N LYS A 3 -2.70 23.13 11.78
CA LYS A 3 -1.35 23.61 12.06
C LYS A 3 -0.62 22.63 12.95
N PHE A 4 0.67 22.45 12.70
CA PHE A 4 1.53 21.52 13.41
C PHE A 4 2.81 22.23 13.83
N ILE A 5 3.34 21.92 15.01
CA ILE A 5 4.68 22.33 15.37
C ILE A 5 5.64 21.25 14.87
N ALA A 6 6.61 21.62 14.05
CA ALA A 6 7.64 20.70 13.60
C ALA A 6 9.00 21.10 14.18
N PHE A 7 9.73 20.15 14.73
CA PHE A 7 11.12 20.29 15.16
C PHE A 7 12.03 19.41 14.32
N ASP A 8 13.23 19.92 14.04
CA ASP A 8 14.34 19.17 13.46
C ASP A 8 15.55 19.33 14.38
N ILE A 9 15.80 18.29 15.18
CA ILE A 9 16.83 18.24 16.22
C ILE A 9 18.13 17.73 15.60
N GLY A 10 18.93 18.66 15.09
CA GLY A 10 20.28 18.39 14.61
C GLY A 10 21.33 18.48 15.72
N GLY A 11 22.56 18.06 15.43
CA GLY A 11 23.66 18.10 16.40
C GLY A 11 24.14 19.52 16.77
N THR A 12 23.92 20.50 15.90
CA THR A 12 24.37 21.90 16.09
C THR A 12 23.20 22.85 16.34
N LEU A 13 22.14 22.73 15.55
CA LEU A 13 20.94 23.57 15.63
C LEU A 13 19.70 22.70 15.79
N ILE A 14 18.75 23.21 16.58
CA ILE A 14 17.36 22.77 16.56
C ILE A 14 16.60 23.79 15.71
N LYS A 15 16.09 23.34 14.57
CA LYS A 15 15.17 24.15 13.76
C LYS A 15 13.75 23.82 14.18
N TYR A 16 12.89 24.81 14.19
CA TYR A 16 11.49 24.59 14.54
C TYR A 16 10.56 25.55 13.81
N SER A 17 9.34 25.10 13.56
CA SER A 17 8.40 25.81 12.71
C SER A 17 6.96 25.51 13.06
N VAL A 18 6.07 26.35 12.55
CA VAL A 18 4.65 26.03 12.43
C VAL A 18 4.38 25.69 10.97
N LEU A 19 3.97 24.46 10.70
CA LEU A 19 3.61 23.97 9.38
C LEU A 19 2.09 23.87 9.23
N LEU A 20 1.60 24.14 8.03
CA LEU A 20 0.27 23.76 7.60
C LEU A 20 0.27 22.30 7.14
N GLU A 21 -0.91 21.70 7.12
CA GLU A 21 -1.15 20.30 6.75
C GLU A 21 -0.62 19.89 5.36
N ASP A 22 -0.39 20.82 4.43
CA ASP A 22 0.22 20.57 3.11
C ASP A 22 1.74 20.72 3.08
N GLY A 23 2.38 20.98 4.22
CA GLY A 23 3.82 21.23 4.32
C GLY A 23 4.23 22.69 4.12
N THR A 24 3.28 23.63 3.99
CA THR A 24 3.60 25.06 3.91
C THR A 24 4.04 25.62 5.26
N PHE A 25 5.13 26.40 5.27
CA PHE A 25 5.62 27.06 6.47
C PHE A 25 4.84 28.33 6.80
N ALA A 26 4.25 28.38 8.00
CA ALA A 26 3.63 29.57 8.56
C ALA A 26 4.62 30.43 9.36
N ALA A 27 5.60 29.80 10.01
CA ALA A 27 6.69 30.47 10.72
C ALA A 27 7.91 29.54 10.79
N LYS A 28 9.13 30.10 10.82
CA LYS A 28 10.40 29.35 10.95
C LYS A 28 11.31 30.03 11.95
N TYR A 29 11.97 29.22 12.77
CA TYR A 29 12.89 29.63 13.81
C TYR A 29 14.04 28.62 13.95
N GLU A 30 15.11 29.03 14.61
CA GLU A 30 16.23 28.17 14.95
C GLU A 30 16.84 28.58 16.30
N THR A 31 17.50 27.62 16.95
CA THR A 31 18.24 27.81 18.20
C THR A 31 19.43 26.85 18.23
N GLU A 32 20.46 27.17 19.00
CA GLU A 32 21.55 26.22 19.25
C GLU A 32 21.04 24.99 20.02
N THR A 33 21.46 23.80 19.57
CA THR A 33 21.15 22.53 20.22
C THR A 33 21.83 22.44 21.58
N GLU A 34 23.08 22.91 21.67
CA GLU A 34 23.95 22.70 22.83
C GLU A 34 24.07 21.22 23.21
N ALA A 35 24.31 20.37 22.21
CA ALA A 35 24.32 18.89 22.32
C ALA A 35 25.11 18.34 23.52
N HIS A 36 26.20 19.01 23.89
CA HIS A 36 27.05 18.66 25.03
C HIS A 36 26.34 18.72 26.40
N LEU A 37 25.22 19.44 26.52
CA LEU A 37 24.38 19.49 27.72
C LEU A 37 23.49 18.24 27.88
N GLY A 38 23.47 17.36 26.86
CA GLY A 38 22.78 16.08 26.90
C GLY A 38 21.31 16.12 26.52
N GLY A 39 20.72 14.93 26.48
CA GLY A 39 19.37 14.71 25.98
C GLY A 39 18.29 15.47 26.74
N ALA A 40 18.38 15.53 28.07
CA ALA A 40 17.41 16.23 28.91
C ALA A 40 17.34 17.74 28.58
N ALA A 41 18.49 18.38 28.32
CA ALA A 41 18.53 19.80 27.95
C ALA A 41 17.87 20.05 26.59
N ILE A 42 18.05 19.14 25.63
CA ILE A 42 17.36 19.20 24.32
C ILE A 42 15.85 19.12 24.51
N VAL A 43 15.37 18.18 25.33
CA VAL A 43 13.94 18.02 25.59
C VAL A 43 13.35 19.28 26.23
N GLU A 44 14.03 19.89 27.19
CA GLU A 44 13.58 21.15 27.81
C GLU A 44 13.53 22.31 26.82
N LYS A 45 14.47 22.39 25.86
CA LYS A 45 14.39 23.37 24.77
C LYS A 45 13.15 23.12 23.89
N VAL A 46 12.89 21.87 23.50
CA VAL A 46 11.71 21.51 22.71
C VAL A 46 10.43 21.89 23.45
N LYS A 47 10.34 21.61 24.76
CA LYS A 47 9.21 22.05 25.61
C LYS A 47 9.06 23.56 25.63
N THR A 48 10.15 24.28 25.85
CA THR A 48 10.16 25.75 25.96
C THR A 48 9.67 26.42 24.67
N TYR A 49 10.29 26.06 23.53
CA TYR A 49 9.94 26.66 22.24
C TYR A 49 8.60 26.14 21.70
N GLY A 50 8.27 24.87 21.96
CA GLY A 50 6.99 24.28 21.57
C GLY A 50 5.83 24.93 22.31
N LYS A 51 6.00 25.23 23.60
CA LYS A 51 4.98 25.90 24.41
C LYS A 51 4.70 27.29 23.89
N LYS A 52 5.74 28.06 23.58
CA LYS A 52 5.60 29.39 22.98
C LYS A 52 4.73 29.33 21.70
N LEU A 53 5.01 28.39 20.81
CA LEU A 53 4.24 28.25 19.57
C LEU A 53 2.82 27.73 19.79
N ALA A 54 2.62 26.83 20.76
CA ALA A 54 1.31 26.31 21.12
C ALA A 54 0.41 27.37 21.79
N ASP A 55 1.00 28.33 22.50
CA ASP A 55 0.27 29.46 23.08
C ASP A 55 -0.15 30.50 22.01
N GLU A 56 0.60 30.61 20.91
CA GLU A 56 0.36 31.56 19.80
C GLU A 56 -0.56 31.00 18.69
N HIS A 57 -0.74 29.68 18.63
CA HIS A 57 -1.44 29.01 17.54
C HIS A 57 -2.31 27.84 18.02
N ASP A 58 -3.41 27.61 17.32
CA ASP A 58 -4.21 26.39 17.49
C ASP A 58 -3.51 25.21 16.81
N ILE A 59 -2.81 24.38 17.60
CA ILE A 59 -1.94 23.30 17.12
C ILE A 59 -2.64 21.95 17.23
N SER A 60 -2.62 21.18 16.13
CA SER A 60 -3.22 19.84 16.04
C SER A 60 -2.25 18.71 16.42
N GLY A 61 -0.94 18.95 16.44
CA GLY A 61 0.06 17.96 16.80
C GLY A 61 1.49 18.48 16.72
N ILE A 62 2.43 17.70 17.26
CA ILE A 62 3.86 17.99 17.25
C ILE A 62 4.59 16.90 16.47
N CYS A 63 5.48 17.30 15.57
CA CYS A 63 6.21 16.42 14.68
C CYS A 63 7.71 16.60 14.92
N ILE A 64 8.44 15.53 15.22
CA ILE A 64 9.88 15.60 15.53
C ILE A 64 10.69 14.80 14.50
N SER A 65 11.59 15.49 13.82
CA SER A 65 12.77 14.94 13.17
C SER A 65 13.92 15.01 14.16
N THR A 66 14.67 13.92 14.35
CA THR A 66 15.79 13.90 15.29
C THR A 66 16.97 13.09 14.79
N ALA A 67 18.17 13.54 15.15
CA ALA A 67 19.38 12.72 15.08
C ALA A 67 19.24 11.45 15.94
N GLY A 68 19.96 10.40 15.55
CA GLY A 68 19.95 9.10 16.21
C GLY A 68 18.92 8.14 15.65
N GLN A 69 19.04 6.87 16.05
CA GLN A 69 18.09 5.82 15.70
C GLN A 69 16.85 5.94 16.57
N VAL A 70 15.69 5.87 15.94
CA VAL A 70 14.38 6.05 16.60
C VAL A 70 13.59 4.76 16.47
N ASP A 71 12.95 4.33 17.55
CA ASP A 71 11.86 3.36 17.44
C ASP A 71 10.64 4.11 16.88
N SER A 72 10.38 3.98 15.57
CA SER A 72 9.28 4.68 14.91
C SER A 72 7.88 4.30 15.42
N ARG A 73 7.74 3.29 16.31
CA ARG A 73 6.46 2.93 16.94
C ARG A 73 6.29 3.65 18.27
N GLU A 74 7.31 3.58 19.13
CA GLU A 74 7.28 4.18 20.47
C GLU A 74 7.69 5.65 20.49
N GLY A 75 8.41 6.12 19.46
CA GLY A 75 9.02 7.44 19.40
C GLY A 75 10.09 7.65 20.47
N SER A 76 10.84 6.59 20.80
CA SER A 76 11.96 6.59 21.74
C SER A 76 13.30 6.55 21.00
N ILE A 77 14.35 7.13 21.59
CA ILE A 77 15.70 7.13 21.01
C ILE A 77 16.39 5.80 21.33
N LEU A 78 16.57 4.94 20.33
CA LEU A 78 17.21 3.63 20.48
C LEU A 78 18.73 3.74 20.62
N TYR A 79 19.34 4.64 19.85
CA TYR A 79 20.78 4.85 19.86
C TYR A 79 21.11 6.26 19.34
N ALA A 80 21.94 6.98 20.06
CA ALA A 80 22.46 8.27 19.64
C ALA A 80 23.98 8.30 19.75
N SER A 81 24.59 9.20 18.96
CA SER A 81 26.01 9.50 19.07
C SER A 81 26.36 10.00 20.47
N SER A 82 27.56 9.68 20.96
CA SER A 82 28.11 10.21 22.22
C SER A 82 28.23 11.74 22.25
N LEU A 83 28.08 12.41 21.10
CA LEU A 83 27.98 13.86 20.99
C LEU A 83 26.76 14.44 21.73
N ILE A 84 25.71 13.64 21.95
CA ILE A 84 24.55 14.03 22.77
C ILE A 84 24.49 13.07 23.97
N PRO A 85 25.14 13.41 25.10
CA PRO A 85 25.15 12.57 26.29
C PRO A 85 23.74 12.21 26.75
N GLU A 86 23.53 10.97 27.18
CA GLU A 86 22.28 10.51 27.79
C GLU A 86 21.02 10.69 26.90
N TYR A 87 21.18 10.82 25.58
CA TYR A 87 20.05 10.91 24.66
C TYR A 87 19.42 9.54 24.36
N THR A 88 20.26 8.50 24.28
CA THR A 88 19.82 7.10 24.14
C THR A 88 18.92 6.70 25.30
N GLY A 89 17.75 6.14 25.00
CA GLY A 89 16.76 5.68 25.97
C GLY A 89 15.68 6.72 26.31
N ILE A 90 15.80 7.97 25.84
CA ILE A 90 14.77 8.99 26.10
C ILE A 90 13.46 8.62 25.37
N PRO A 91 12.32 8.51 26.08
CA PRO A 91 11.00 8.24 25.48
C PRO A 91 10.38 9.54 24.97
N LEU A 92 11.02 10.16 23.97
CA LEU A 92 10.76 11.53 23.54
C LEU A 92 9.28 11.79 23.23
N LYS A 93 8.64 10.89 22.47
CA LYS A 93 7.20 10.99 22.16
C LYS A 93 6.36 11.07 23.43
N LYS A 94 6.51 10.10 24.34
CA LYS A 94 5.72 10.02 25.57
C LYS A 94 5.91 11.25 26.45
N GLU A 95 7.14 11.69 26.62
CA GLU A 95 7.47 12.84 27.45
C GLU A 95 6.83 14.14 26.92
N LEU A 96 6.84 14.33 25.60
CA LEU A 96 6.23 15.49 24.95
C LEU A 96 4.68 15.38 24.93
N GLU A 97 4.11 14.19 24.72
CA GLU A 97 2.66 13.96 24.83
C GLU A 97 2.13 14.27 26.23
N ASP A 98 2.85 13.84 27.27
CA ASP A 98 2.50 14.11 28.66
C ASP A 98 2.56 15.61 29.01
N TYR A 99 3.53 16.33 28.46
CA TYR A 99 3.71 17.77 28.67
C TYR A 99 2.68 18.61 27.90
N PHE A 100 2.55 18.38 26.60
CA PHE A 100 1.74 19.21 25.71
C PHE A 100 0.26 18.82 25.67
N ARG A 101 -0.08 17.59 26.07
CA ARG A 101 -1.43 17.01 25.88
C ARG A 101 -1.89 17.04 24.42
N LEU A 102 -0.92 16.96 23.50
CA LEU A 102 -1.12 16.91 22.06
C LEU A 102 -0.49 15.62 21.52
N PRO A 103 -0.98 15.08 20.40
CA PRO A 103 -0.33 13.95 19.76
C PRO A 103 1.09 14.33 19.31
N VAL A 104 2.04 13.41 19.50
CA VAL A 104 3.43 13.59 19.06
C VAL A 104 3.86 12.40 18.22
N GLU A 105 4.59 12.66 17.14
CA GLU A 105 5.26 11.60 16.38
C GLU A 105 6.73 11.97 16.16
N VAL A 106 7.61 10.98 16.26
CA VAL A 106 9.07 11.15 16.27
C VAL A 106 9.66 10.19 15.25
N GLU A 107 10.57 10.67 14.41
CA GLU A 107 11.26 9.87 13.42
C GLU A 107 12.70 10.37 13.22
N ASN A 108 13.57 9.49 12.74
CA ASN A 108 14.95 9.80 12.39
C ASN A 108 15.01 10.88 11.27
N ASP A 109 16.03 11.73 11.34
CA ASP A 109 16.28 12.85 10.42
C ASP A 109 16.41 12.43 8.94
N VAL A 110 17.18 11.38 8.65
CA VAL A 110 17.35 10.86 7.29
C VAL A 110 16.05 10.28 6.75
N ASN A 111 15.30 9.58 7.60
CA ASN A 111 13.97 9.08 7.27
C ASN A 111 12.98 10.21 6.96
N CYS A 112 13.02 11.28 7.76
CA CYS A 112 12.23 12.48 7.50
C CYS A 112 12.62 13.11 6.16
N ALA A 113 13.91 13.25 5.87
CA ALA A 113 14.35 13.77 4.59
C ALA A 113 13.83 12.94 3.40
N GLY A 114 13.89 11.61 3.48
CA GLY A 114 13.31 10.71 2.47
C GLY A 114 11.80 10.89 2.30
N LEU A 115 11.05 11.00 3.40
CA LEU A 115 9.60 11.24 3.40
C LEU A 115 9.21 12.61 2.82
N ALA A 116 10.02 13.64 3.06
CA ALA A 116 9.79 14.95 2.47
C ALA A 116 9.96 14.92 0.94
N GLU A 117 11.03 14.26 0.47
CA GLU A 117 11.30 14.12 -0.95
C GLU A 117 10.27 13.25 -1.68
N SER A 118 9.76 12.20 -1.04
CA SER A 118 8.70 11.37 -1.60
C SER A 118 7.31 12.04 -1.57
N TRP A 119 7.13 13.14 -0.85
CA TRP A 119 5.82 13.77 -0.70
C TRP A 119 5.67 15.05 -1.53
N ILE A 120 6.52 16.05 -1.29
CA ILE A 120 6.45 17.35 -1.98
C ILE A 120 7.76 17.70 -2.71
N GLY A 121 8.76 16.82 -2.63
CA GLY A 121 10.06 16.98 -3.29
C GLY A 121 10.18 16.27 -4.63
N THR A 122 11.41 15.90 -4.98
CA THR A 122 11.76 15.38 -6.31
C THR A 122 11.13 14.01 -6.59
N GLY A 123 10.89 13.21 -5.56
CA GLY A 123 10.38 11.84 -5.67
C GLY A 123 8.86 11.71 -5.61
N LYS A 124 8.08 12.80 -5.60
CA LYS A 124 6.62 12.77 -5.35
C LYS A 124 5.81 11.77 -6.21
N ASP A 125 6.27 11.48 -7.42
CA ASP A 125 5.57 10.62 -8.39
C ASP A 125 6.22 9.21 -8.51
N ALA A 126 7.34 8.97 -7.82
CA ALA A 126 8.06 7.71 -7.84
C ALA A 126 7.52 6.76 -6.76
N LYS A 127 7.44 5.46 -7.07
CA LYS A 127 6.92 4.44 -6.16
C LYS A 127 8.00 3.80 -5.31
N SER A 128 9.23 3.74 -5.79
CA SER A 128 10.37 3.25 -5.02
C SER A 128 11.51 4.25 -5.07
N ILE A 129 11.86 4.79 -3.91
CA ILE A 129 12.84 5.87 -3.77
C ILE A 129 13.84 5.46 -2.71
N PHE A 130 15.13 5.59 -3.02
CA PHE A 130 16.16 5.57 -2.01
C PHE A 130 16.74 6.98 -1.86
N CYS A 131 16.51 7.61 -0.72
CA CYS A 131 17.08 8.91 -0.40
C CYS A 131 18.39 8.72 0.37
N LEU A 132 19.48 9.29 -0.12
CA LEU A 132 20.80 9.31 0.52
C LEU A 132 21.08 10.71 1.05
N THR A 133 21.52 10.86 2.29
CA THR A 133 21.94 12.15 2.83
C THR A 133 23.43 12.14 3.14
N ILE A 134 24.16 13.10 2.55
CA ILE A 134 25.62 13.23 2.71
C ILE A 134 25.92 14.49 3.54
N GLY A 135 26.43 14.28 4.75
CA GLY A 135 26.77 15.34 5.70
C GLY A 135 28.02 14.99 6.49
N THR A 136 27.94 15.12 7.82
CA THR A 136 29.00 14.64 8.74
C THR A 136 29.17 13.13 8.68
N GLY A 137 28.09 12.40 8.38
CA GLY A 137 28.07 10.99 8.02
C GLY A 137 27.31 10.75 6.70
N ILE A 138 26.95 9.49 6.44
CA ILE A 138 26.12 9.10 5.31
C ILE A 138 24.95 8.27 5.83
N GLY A 139 23.74 8.75 5.57
CA GLY A 139 22.51 8.04 5.90
C GLY A 139 21.72 7.68 4.66
N GLY A 140 20.84 6.69 4.77
CA GLY A 140 19.91 6.32 3.72
C GLY A 140 18.50 6.10 4.27
N SER A 141 17.50 6.38 3.44
CA SER A 141 16.10 6.09 3.72
C SER A 141 15.47 5.46 2.50
N TYR A 142 14.76 4.35 2.70
CA TYR A 142 14.06 3.65 1.62
C TYR A 142 12.56 3.86 1.75
N ILE A 143 11.96 4.45 0.71
CA ILE A 143 10.53 4.68 0.60
C ILE A 143 9.98 3.76 -0.49
N LEU A 144 8.99 2.96 -0.15
CA LEU A 144 8.30 2.06 -1.08
C LEU A 144 6.79 2.28 -0.97
N ASP A 145 6.15 2.52 -2.11
CA ASP A 145 4.73 2.85 -2.22
C ASP A 145 4.31 3.96 -1.25
N ASN A 146 5.09 5.05 -1.19
CA ASN A 146 4.96 6.19 -0.27
C ASN A 146 5.12 5.89 1.23
N LYS A 147 5.54 4.66 1.59
CA LYS A 147 5.75 4.21 2.98
C LYS A 147 7.23 4.16 3.27
N LEU A 148 7.60 4.66 4.45
CA LEU A 148 8.93 4.46 4.98
C LEU A 148 9.16 2.99 5.31
N HIS A 149 10.23 2.41 4.76
CA HIS A 149 10.67 1.07 5.08
C HIS A 149 11.76 1.11 6.17
N THR A 150 11.31 1.13 7.44
CA THR A 150 12.19 1.27 8.63
C THR A 150 13.08 0.06 8.90
N GLY A 151 12.82 -1.10 8.27
CA GLY A 151 13.48 -2.36 8.59
C GLY A 151 13.00 -2.97 9.92
N HIS A 152 13.45 -4.20 10.21
CA HIS A 152 12.98 -4.98 11.37
C HIS A 152 13.30 -4.32 12.72
N SER A 153 14.47 -3.70 12.85
CA SER A 153 14.98 -3.05 14.06
C SER A 153 14.97 -1.52 13.97
N PHE A 154 14.21 -0.94 13.04
CA PHE A 154 14.13 0.52 12.81
C PHE A 154 15.43 1.19 12.32
N SER A 155 16.39 0.39 11.84
CA SER A 155 17.69 0.85 11.33
C SER A 155 17.90 0.47 9.85
N GLY A 156 16.81 0.37 9.09
CA GLY A 156 16.87 0.13 7.65
C GLY A 156 17.50 1.33 6.92
N GLY A 157 18.34 1.07 5.92
CA GLY A 157 18.93 2.14 5.11
C GLY A 157 20.24 2.73 5.64
N GLU A 158 20.86 2.13 6.67
CA GLU A 158 22.14 2.54 7.28
C GLU A 158 23.37 2.28 6.37
N ILE A 159 23.31 2.76 5.13
CA ILE A 159 24.31 2.65 4.05
C ILE A 159 25.68 3.21 4.43
N GLY A 160 25.75 4.17 5.37
CA GLY A 160 27.01 4.71 5.86
C GLY A 160 27.96 3.64 6.44
N TYR A 161 27.41 2.57 7.02
CA TYR A 161 28.20 1.49 7.63
C TYR A 161 28.59 0.38 6.66
N ILE A 162 28.12 0.42 5.40
CA ILE A 162 28.45 -0.61 4.42
C ILE A 162 29.96 -0.62 4.18
N PRO A 163 30.62 -1.80 4.23
CA PRO A 163 32.04 -1.90 4.00
C PRO A 163 32.36 -1.72 2.51
N ILE A 164 33.17 -0.71 2.21
CA ILE A 164 33.74 -0.45 0.89
C ILE A 164 35.25 -0.46 1.04
N GLU A 165 35.92 -1.37 0.34
CA GLU A 165 37.39 -1.46 0.30
C GLU A 165 38.07 -1.47 1.69
N GLY A 166 37.46 -2.19 2.64
CA GLY A 166 38.02 -2.37 3.98
C GLY A 166 37.76 -1.23 4.96
N SER A 167 36.94 -0.23 4.60
CA SER A 167 36.44 0.80 5.52
C SER A 167 34.93 1.00 5.36
N GLN A 168 34.30 1.73 6.27
CA GLN A 168 32.88 2.09 6.15
C GLN A 168 32.70 3.21 5.13
N LEU A 169 31.62 3.18 4.34
CA LEU A 169 31.34 4.20 3.33
C LEU A 169 31.38 5.64 3.91
N GLN A 170 30.83 5.86 5.10
CA GLN A 170 30.82 7.18 5.75
C GLN A 170 32.22 7.69 6.13
N GLU A 171 33.15 6.77 6.45
CA GLU A 171 34.55 7.09 6.74
C GLU A 171 35.38 7.30 5.45
N LEU A 172 34.75 7.15 4.28
CA LEU A 172 35.39 7.34 2.99
C LEU A 172 34.81 8.53 2.21
N ALA A 173 33.49 8.74 2.27
CA ALA A 173 32.75 9.62 1.37
C ALA A 173 31.88 10.69 2.06
N SER A 174 32.03 10.92 3.36
CA SER A 174 31.32 12.02 4.05
C SER A 174 32.01 13.38 3.86
N THR A 175 31.27 14.46 4.10
CA THR A 175 31.78 15.84 4.04
C THR A 175 32.86 16.07 5.10
N ARG A 176 32.72 15.45 6.27
CA ARG A 176 33.73 15.49 7.35
C ARG A 176 35.09 14.95 6.85
N ILE A 177 35.08 13.80 6.19
CA ILE A 177 36.30 13.16 5.68
C ILE A 177 36.94 13.96 4.55
N LEU A 178 36.13 14.60 3.69
CA LEU A 178 36.62 15.51 2.66
C LEU A 178 37.43 16.67 3.29
N ILE A 179 36.84 17.35 4.27
CA ILE A 179 37.48 18.47 4.99
C ILE A 179 38.76 18.01 5.68
N GLN A 180 38.71 16.91 6.43
CA GLN A 180 39.85 16.33 7.13
C GLN A 180 41.03 16.04 6.21
N ASN A 181 40.76 15.39 5.06
CA ASN A 181 41.82 15.05 4.11
C ASN A 181 42.42 16.28 3.46
N VAL A 182 41.60 17.27 3.06
CA VAL A 182 42.11 18.50 2.44
C VAL A 182 42.91 19.32 3.45
N ALA A 183 42.41 19.52 4.66
CA ALA A 183 43.10 20.27 5.70
C ALA A 183 44.47 19.65 6.02
N LYS A 184 44.51 18.32 6.19
CA LYS A 184 45.75 17.57 6.42
C LYS A 184 46.75 17.71 5.26
N LEU A 185 46.29 17.59 4.02
CA LEU A 185 47.18 17.68 2.83
C LEU A 185 47.68 19.10 2.57
N LYS A 186 46.91 20.12 2.98
CA LYS A 186 47.30 21.54 2.88
C LYS A 186 48.07 22.04 4.11
N GLY A 187 48.15 21.25 5.19
CA GLY A 187 48.82 21.64 6.42
C GLY A 187 48.09 22.75 7.21
N ILE A 188 46.77 22.82 7.11
CA ILE A 188 45.91 23.79 7.81
C ILE A 188 45.01 23.08 8.84
N ARG A 189 44.39 23.84 9.75
CA ARG A 189 43.45 23.25 10.73
C ARG A 189 42.10 23.01 10.08
N GLU A 190 41.38 21.96 10.51
CA GLU A 190 40.05 21.60 9.97
C GLU A 190 39.03 22.74 10.08
N GLN A 191 39.13 23.55 11.13
CA GLN A 191 38.28 24.71 11.37
C GLN A 191 38.56 25.92 10.46
N ASP A 192 39.69 25.91 9.74
CA ASP A 192 40.11 26.99 8.84
C ASP A 192 39.67 26.76 7.39
N ILE A 193 38.94 25.66 7.11
CA ILE A 193 38.42 25.36 5.77
C ILE A 193 37.05 24.68 5.85
N ASP A 194 36.13 25.06 4.98
CA ASP A 194 34.83 24.40 4.86
C ASP A 194 34.61 23.70 3.50
N GLY A 195 33.50 22.96 3.40
CA GLY A 195 33.16 22.27 2.16
C GLY A 195 33.01 23.23 0.97
N LYS A 196 32.40 24.41 1.15
CA LYS A 196 32.17 25.36 0.06
C LYS A 196 33.49 25.88 -0.50
N GLU A 197 34.43 26.21 0.38
CA GLU A 197 35.77 26.64 0.00
C GLU A 197 36.54 25.55 -0.75
N ILE A 198 36.42 24.29 -0.34
CA ILE A 198 37.05 23.15 -1.04
C ILE A 198 36.55 23.07 -2.49
N PHE A 199 35.24 23.19 -2.71
CA PHE A 199 34.67 23.18 -4.06
C PHE A 199 35.09 24.40 -4.89
N ALA A 200 35.13 25.60 -4.29
CA ALA A 200 35.60 26.80 -4.96
C ALA A 200 37.07 26.70 -5.39
N LEU A 201 37.94 26.18 -4.50
CA LEU A 201 39.34 25.92 -4.82
C LEU A 201 39.52 24.87 -5.91
N ALA A 202 38.71 23.81 -5.91
CA ALA A 202 38.73 22.81 -6.97
C ALA A 202 38.34 23.40 -8.33
N GLN A 203 37.32 24.25 -8.37
CA GLN A 203 36.93 24.98 -9.58
C GLN A 203 38.02 25.94 -10.07
N ALA A 204 38.81 26.50 -9.15
CA ALA A 204 39.99 27.31 -9.46
C ALA A 204 41.23 26.48 -9.88
N GLY A 205 41.12 25.15 -9.94
CA GLY A 205 42.19 24.26 -10.39
C GLY A 205 43.12 23.74 -9.29
N ASP A 206 42.74 23.87 -8.02
CA ASP A 206 43.54 23.33 -6.92
C ASP A 206 43.60 21.80 -6.95
N GLU A 207 44.77 21.24 -7.23
CA GLU A 207 44.97 19.81 -7.45
C GLU A 207 44.60 18.96 -6.23
N VAL A 208 44.85 19.45 -5.01
CA VAL A 208 44.52 18.73 -3.78
C VAL A 208 43.00 18.62 -3.64
N CYS A 209 42.28 19.73 -3.81
CA CYS A 209 40.83 19.74 -3.71
C CYS A 209 40.18 18.89 -4.82
N VAL A 210 40.63 19.01 -6.07
CA VAL A 210 40.14 18.18 -7.19
C VAL A 210 40.34 16.69 -6.89
N LYS A 211 41.54 16.30 -6.44
CA LYS A 211 41.85 14.90 -6.13
C LYS A 211 40.97 14.35 -5.00
N GLN A 212 40.72 15.14 -3.95
CA GLN A 212 39.90 14.69 -2.83
C GLN A 212 38.40 14.63 -3.17
N ILE A 213 37.89 15.54 -4.02
CA ILE A 213 36.52 15.45 -4.53
C ILE A 213 36.36 14.20 -5.40
N ASN A 214 37.30 13.91 -6.31
CA ASN A 214 37.26 12.69 -7.13
C ASN A 214 37.29 11.42 -6.26
N ARG A 215 38.08 11.43 -5.18
CA ARG A 215 38.08 10.34 -4.19
C ARG A 215 36.71 10.19 -3.51
N LEU A 216 36.07 11.28 -3.11
CA LEU A 216 34.73 11.26 -2.54
C LEU A 216 33.70 10.69 -3.54
N VAL A 217 33.72 11.17 -4.79
CA VAL A 217 32.82 10.71 -5.86
C VAL A 217 33.00 9.22 -6.14
N TYR A 218 34.25 8.73 -6.17
CA TYR A 218 34.55 7.32 -6.35
C TYR A 218 33.84 6.43 -5.34
N TYR A 219 34.05 6.70 -4.04
CA TYR A 219 33.45 5.90 -2.98
C TYR A 219 31.93 6.08 -2.88
N LEU A 220 31.44 7.30 -3.07
CA LEU A 220 30.02 7.59 -3.09
C LEU A 220 29.29 6.80 -4.20
N SER A 221 29.87 6.77 -5.40
CA SER A 221 29.30 6.04 -6.54
C SER A 221 29.27 4.54 -6.31
N LYS A 222 30.27 3.96 -5.61
CA LYS A 222 30.20 2.56 -5.17
C LYS A 222 29.02 2.31 -4.24
N GLY A 223 28.77 3.20 -3.28
CA GLY A 223 27.61 3.11 -2.39
C GLY A 223 26.28 3.20 -3.15
N ILE A 224 26.16 4.14 -4.07
CA ILE A 224 24.98 4.29 -4.94
C ILE A 224 24.79 3.04 -5.81
N ALA A 225 25.86 2.49 -6.38
CA ALA A 225 25.79 1.27 -7.18
C ALA A 225 25.32 0.07 -6.35
N THR A 226 25.78 -0.06 -5.10
CA THR A 226 25.28 -1.07 -4.16
C THR A 226 23.78 -0.93 -3.93
N ILE A 227 23.29 0.28 -3.70
CA ILE A 227 21.85 0.55 -3.54
C ILE A 227 21.09 0.13 -4.81
N ALA A 228 21.56 0.55 -5.98
CA ALA A 228 20.91 0.25 -7.25
C ALA A 228 20.83 -1.27 -7.52
N TYR A 229 21.90 -2.02 -7.26
CA TYR A 229 21.88 -3.48 -7.45
C TYR A 229 21.02 -4.22 -6.42
N MET A 230 21.04 -3.78 -5.16
CA MET A 230 20.34 -4.49 -4.08
C MET A 230 18.84 -4.18 -4.05
N MET A 231 18.49 -2.91 -4.26
CA MET A 231 17.13 -2.42 -4.07
C MET A 231 16.41 -2.14 -5.38
N ASN A 232 17.16 -1.86 -6.46
CA ASN A 232 16.64 -1.49 -7.79
C ASN A 232 15.48 -0.49 -7.72
N PRO A 233 15.65 0.69 -7.07
CA PRO A 233 14.59 1.67 -6.95
C PRO A 233 14.34 2.39 -8.29
N GLU A 234 13.15 2.95 -8.46
CA GLU A 234 12.85 3.85 -9.59
C GLU A 234 13.72 5.11 -9.54
N MET A 235 14.03 5.58 -8.33
CA MET A 235 14.81 6.80 -8.11
C MET A 235 15.77 6.69 -6.92
N ILE A 236 16.99 7.21 -7.09
CA ILE A 236 17.93 7.50 -6.00
C ILE A 236 18.07 9.02 -5.90
N ILE A 237 17.71 9.57 -4.74
CA ILE A 237 17.77 11.00 -4.47
C ILE A 237 18.99 11.27 -3.58
N ILE A 238 19.87 12.17 -4.01
CA ILE A 238 21.05 12.58 -3.26
C ILE A 238 20.75 13.91 -2.58
N GLY A 239 20.78 13.90 -1.25
CA GLY A 239 20.55 15.01 -0.33
C GLY A 239 21.75 15.30 0.57
N GLY A 240 21.58 16.25 1.50
CA GLY A 240 22.61 16.68 2.45
C GLY A 240 23.39 17.92 1.99
N GLY A 241 24.23 18.47 2.87
CA GLY A 241 24.85 19.78 2.69
C GLY A 241 25.72 19.92 1.44
N ILE A 242 26.23 18.80 0.91
CA ILE A 242 27.09 18.79 -0.27
C ILE A 242 26.32 19.06 -1.58
N THR A 243 25.00 18.90 -1.60
CA THR A 243 24.18 19.09 -2.80
C THR A 243 24.07 20.55 -3.25
N ALA A 244 24.47 21.50 -2.40
CA ALA A 244 24.67 22.89 -2.81
C ALA A 244 25.66 23.04 -3.98
N GLN A 245 26.51 22.04 -4.20
CA GLN A 245 27.54 21.99 -5.26
C GLN A 245 27.14 21.03 -6.40
N LYS A 246 25.83 20.81 -6.59
CA LYS A 246 25.29 19.83 -7.56
C LYS A 246 25.86 19.98 -8.97
N ASP A 247 26.07 21.21 -9.46
CA ASP A 247 26.50 21.44 -10.84
C ASP A 247 27.93 20.91 -11.08
N TYR A 248 28.74 20.87 -10.02
CA TYR A 248 30.08 20.30 -10.06
C TYR A 248 30.07 18.78 -9.79
N LEU A 249 29.27 18.33 -8.81
CA LEU A 249 29.27 16.92 -8.38
C LEU A 249 28.50 15.99 -9.29
N TYR A 250 27.34 16.41 -9.77
CA TYR A 250 26.42 15.55 -10.50
C TYR A 250 27.07 14.94 -11.76
N PRO A 251 27.77 15.70 -12.62
CA PRO A 251 28.45 15.12 -13.79
C PRO A 251 29.49 14.07 -13.40
N LEU A 252 30.26 14.31 -12.34
CA LEU A 252 31.30 13.39 -11.87
C LEU A 252 30.70 12.08 -11.33
N ILE A 253 29.61 12.18 -10.57
CA ILE A 253 28.86 11.02 -10.07
C ILE A 253 28.33 10.20 -11.25
N MET A 254 27.68 10.84 -12.23
CA MET A 254 27.13 10.14 -13.38
C MET A 254 28.22 9.47 -14.24
N GLU A 255 29.36 10.13 -14.45
CA GLU A 255 30.50 9.53 -15.16
C GLU A 255 31.03 8.28 -14.42
N GLN A 256 31.16 8.36 -13.09
CA GLN A 256 31.64 7.25 -12.30
C GLN A 256 30.62 6.10 -12.23
N LEU A 257 29.32 6.39 -12.10
CA LEU A 257 28.25 5.39 -12.15
C LEU A 257 28.20 4.67 -13.51
N GLY A 258 28.52 5.33 -14.61
CA GLY A 258 28.68 4.68 -15.92
C GLY A 258 29.76 3.59 -15.97
N LYS A 259 30.71 3.60 -15.01
CA LYS A 259 31.74 2.57 -14.85
C LYS A 259 31.31 1.48 -13.86
N ASP A 260 30.48 1.84 -12.88
CA ASP A 260 30.10 0.97 -11.76
C ASP A 260 28.78 0.20 -11.98
N LEU A 261 27.90 0.70 -12.86
CA LEU A 261 26.60 0.13 -13.18
C LEU A 261 26.53 -0.39 -14.62
N ILE A 262 25.83 -1.52 -14.80
CA ILE A 262 25.46 -1.98 -16.14
C ILE A 262 24.38 -1.05 -16.76
N PRO A 263 24.35 -0.88 -18.09
CA PRO A 263 23.39 0.02 -18.75
C PRO A 263 21.93 -0.26 -18.39
N ALA A 264 21.55 -1.54 -18.28
CA ALA A 264 20.18 -1.95 -17.97
C ALA A 264 19.65 -1.41 -16.62
N ILE A 265 20.53 -1.14 -15.65
CA ILE A 265 20.17 -0.56 -14.36
C ILE A 265 20.29 0.96 -14.41
N LEU A 266 21.40 1.48 -14.94
CA LEU A 266 21.66 2.92 -15.00
C LEU A 266 20.60 3.66 -15.83
N ASP A 267 20.16 3.11 -16.96
CA ASP A 267 19.18 3.74 -17.86
C ASP A 267 17.75 3.75 -17.28
N LYS A 268 17.50 2.94 -16.25
CA LYS A 268 16.18 2.75 -15.64
C LYS A 268 16.07 3.34 -14.23
N THR A 269 17.19 3.63 -13.58
CA THR A 269 17.24 4.23 -12.24
C THR A 269 17.49 5.73 -12.37
N GLN A 270 16.52 6.56 -11.97
CA GLN A 270 16.69 8.00 -12.00
C GLN A 270 17.63 8.44 -10.86
N ILE A 271 18.70 9.16 -11.17
CA ILE A 271 19.61 9.74 -10.17
C ILE A 271 19.34 11.23 -10.10
N GLU A 272 18.85 11.69 -8.96
CA GLU A 272 18.34 13.05 -8.78
C GLU A 272 18.91 13.73 -7.53
N ILE A 273 18.79 15.05 -7.46
CA ILE A 273 19.19 15.84 -6.29
C ILE A 273 17.95 16.25 -5.47
N ALA A 274 18.07 16.19 -4.15
CA ALA A 274 17.00 16.57 -3.22
C ALA A 274 16.59 18.04 -3.37
N ARG A 275 15.28 18.32 -3.29
CA ARG A 275 14.72 19.68 -3.48
C ARG A 275 14.52 20.44 -2.17
N ASN A 276 14.11 19.76 -1.09
CA ASN A 276 13.70 20.42 0.15
C ASN A 276 14.89 20.85 1.03
N LEU A 277 16.11 20.40 0.71
CA LEU A 277 17.36 20.83 1.35
C LEU A 277 17.26 20.88 2.88
N ASN A 278 17.43 22.07 3.47
CA ASN A 278 17.49 22.30 4.91
C ASN A 278 16.13 22.19 5.63
N ASP A 279 15.03 22.12 4.88
CA ASP A 279 13.66 22.05 5.40
C ASP A 279 13.12 20.61 5.41
N ALA A 280 13.84 19.67 4.79
CA ALA A 280 13.40 18.29 4.59
C ALA A 280 13.09 17.56 5.91
N GLY A 281 13.86 17.81 6.98
CA GLY A 281 13.60 17.24 8.30
C GLY A 281 12.21 17.62 8.85
N MET A 282 11.88 18.90 8.87
CA MET A 282 10.58 19.38 9.39
C MET A 282 9.39 18.94 8.53
N ILE A 283 9.51 19.03 7.20
CA ILE A 283 8.48 18.57 6.26
C ILE A 283 8.27 17.05 6.40
N GLY A 284 9.37 16.32 6.53
CA GLY A 284 9.39 14.87 6.68
C GLY A 284 8.75 14.40 7.98
N ALA A 285 9.04 15.10 9.09
CA ALA A 285 8.41 14.82 10.37
C ALA A 285 6.90 15.03 10.31
N LEU A 286 6.43 16.10 9.65
CA LEU A 286 5.01 16.31 9.40
C LEU A 286 4.43 15.18 8.55
N ARG A 287 5.10 14.79 7.46
CA ARG A 287 4.65 13.68 6.62
C ARG A 287 4.53 12.39 7.44
N HIS A 288 5.54 12.07 8.24
CA HIS A 288 5.51 10.94 9.16
C HIS A 288 4.31 11.02 10.10
N PHE A 289 4.08 12.17 10.73
CA PHE A 289 2.93 12.39 11.61
C PHE A 289 1.60 12.10 10.92
N LEU A 290 1.38 12.66 9.73
CA LEU A 290 0.15 12.46 8.95
C LEU A 290 -0.03 10.99 8.56
N LEU A 291 1.06 10.27 8.25
CA LEU A 291 1.02 8.83 7.99
C LEU A 291 0.67 8.03 9.24
N GLN A 292 1.22 8.37 10.41
CA GLN A 292 0.86 7.68 11.65
C GLN A 292 -0.58 7.98 12.05
N GLU A 293 -1.02 9.23 11.93
CA GLU A 293 -2.38 9.65 12.21
C GLU A 293 -3.39 8.90 11.33
N SER A 294 -3.09 8.78 10.03
CA SER A 294 -3.93 8.02 9.11
C SER A 294 -3.96 6.52 9.48
N LEU A 295 -2.83 5.97 9.95
CA LEU A 295 -2.74 4.57 10.39
C LEU A 295 -3.27 4.32 11.81
N LYS A 296 -3.57 5.33 12.63
CA LYS A 296 -4.03 5.16 14.03
C LYS A 296 -5.31 4.34 14.15
N PRO A 297 -6.38 4.56 13.36
CA PRO A 297 -7.59 3.74 13.43
C PRO A 297 -7.32 2.27 13.09
N LEU A 298 -6.45 2.03 12.10
CA LEU A 298 -6.01 0.70 11.68
C LEU A 298 -5.24 -0.01 12.82
N LYS A 299 -4.17 0.62 13.31
CA LYS A 299 -3.29 0.07 14.35
C LYS A 299 -4.02 -0.13 15.67
N SER A 300 -4.90 0.79 16.06
CA SER A 300 -5.73 0.67 17.26
C SER A 300 -6.67 -0.53 17.16
N MET A 301 -7.33 -0.73 16.01
CA MET A 301 -8.18 -1.89 15.80
C MET A 301 -7.41 -3.22 15.82
N THR A 302 -6.32 -3.33 15.06
CA THR A 302 -5.57 -4.58 14.97
C THR A 302 -4.90 -4.93 16.30
N ALA A 303 -4.26 -3.96 16.97
CA ALA A 303 -3.63 -4.19 18.28
C ALA A 303 -4.65 -4.61 19.35
N MET A 304 -5.86 -4.03 19.34
CA MET A 304 -6.92 -4.38 20.29
C MET A 304 -7.44 -5.80 20.06
N ILE A 305 -7.55 -6.22 18.80
CA ILE A 305 -7.91 -7.59 18.41
C ILE A 305 -6.81 -8.59 18.81
N GLU A 306 -5.55 -8.29 18.48
CA GLU A 306 -4.39 -9.17 18.72
C GLU A 306 -4.09 -9.33 20.21
N SER A 307 -4.05 -8.23 20.98
CA SER A 307 -3.74 -8.25 22.42
C SER A 307 -4.78 -9.00 23.24
N ASN A 308 -6.01 -9.12 22.75
CA ASN A 308 -7.10 -9.84 23.42
C ASN A 308 -7.42 -11.18 22.77
N MET A 309 -6.64 -11.64 21.78
CA MET A 309 -6.89 -12.89 21.04
C MET A 309 -7.02 -14.11 21.96
N HIS A 310 -6.26 -14.12 23.06
CA HIS A 310 -6.30 -15.17 24.09
C HIS A 310 -7.59 -15.18 24.94
N LYS A 311 -8.33 -14.06 24.99
CA LYS A 311 -9.62 -13.94 25.71
C LYS A 311 -10.82 -14.29 24.82
N LEU A 312 -10.60 -14.47 23.52
CA LEU A 312 -11.62 -14.77 22.54
C LEU A 312 -11.88 -16.28 22.46
N THR A 313 -13.15 -16.67 22.37
CA THR A 313 -13.54 -18.04 22.04
C THR A 313 -13.16 -18.36 20.59
N LYS A 314 -13.10 -19.65 20.21
CA LYS A 314 -12.77 -20.06 18.82
C LYS A 314 -13.62 -19.35 17.75
N ARG A 315 -14.91 -19.15 18.02
CA ARG A 315 -15.80 -18.43 17.08
C ARG A 315 -15.53 -16.91 17.06
N GLU A 316 -15.14 -16.32 18.18
CA GLU A 316 -14.74 -14.91 18.23
C GLU A 316 -13.36 -14.68 17.59
N GLN A 317 -12.45 -15.65 17.66
CA GLN A 317 -11.17 -15.62 16.93
C GLN A 317 -11.37 -15.67 15.41
N MET A 318 -12.39 -16.40 14.92
CA MET A 318 -12.76 -16.34 13.50
C MET A 318 -13.18 -14.93 13.07
N ILE A 319 -13.90 -14.21 13.94
CA ILE A 319 -14.29 -12.81 13.70
C ILE A 319 -13.05 -11.91 13.69
N ALA A 320 -12.16 -12.06 14.66
CA ALA A 320 -10.88 -11.35 14.73
C ALA A 320 -10.07 -11.49 13.44
N ASN A 321 -9.82 -12.73 13.01
CA ASN A 321 -9.04 -13.03 11.81
C ASN A 321 -9.70 -12.46 10.56
N PHE A 322 -11.04 -12.56 10.47
CA PHE A 322 -11.78 -12.00 9.34
C PHE A 322 -11.64 -10.48 9.25
N VAL A 323 -11.83 -9.77 10.38
CA VAL A 323 -11.73 -8.30 10.45
C VAL A 323 -10.33 -7.82 10.08
N ILE A 324 -9.28 -8.49 10.56
CA ILE A 324 -7.88 -8.17 10.23
C ILE A 324 -7.63 -8.34 8.72
N LEU A 325 -8.07 -9.46 8.14
CA LEU A 325 -7.80 -9.80 6.73
C LEU A 325 -8.70 -9.05 5.73
N ASN A 326 -9.84 -8.51 6.16
CA ASN A 326 -10.86 -7.95 5.26
C ASN A 326 -11.32 -6.55 5.70
N LEU A 327 -10.41 -5.75 6.25
CA LEU A 327 -10.75 -4.49 6.89
C LEU A 327 -11.50 -3.51 5.97
N GLU A 328 -11.14 -3.44 4.68
CA GLU A 328 -11.79 -2.56 3.71
C GLU A 328 -13.26 -2.91 3.45
N ALA A 329 -13.64 -4.18 3.69
CA ALA A 329 -14.98 -4.68 3.48
C ALA A 329 -15.87 -4.52 4.72
N VAL A 330 -15.27 -4.39 5.91
CA VAL A 330 -16.00 -4.27 7.19
C VAL A 330 -16.96 -3.07 7.23
N PRO A 331 -16.60 -1.85 6.78
CA PRO A 331 -17.47 -0.67 6.85
C PRO A 331 -18.80 -0.85 6.13
N ASN A 332 -18.81 -1.64 5.07
CA ASN A 332 -19.93 -1.79 4.14
C ASN A 332 -20.77 -3.03 4.42
N LYS A 333 -20.52 -3.75 5.52
CA LYS A 333 -21.29 -4.94 5.92
C LYS A 333 -22.18 -4.63 7.12
N THR A 334 -23.40 -5.13 7.09
CA THR A 334 -24.30 -5.23 8.24
C THR A 334 -23.88 -6.37 9.16
N ILE A 335 -24.37 -6.37 10.40
CA ILE A 335 -24.01 -7.42 11.37
C ILE A 335 -24.49 -8.79 10.89
N SER A 336 -25.64 -8.83 10.21
CA SER A 336 -26.23 -10.02 9.61
C SER A 336 -25.39 -10.56 8.44
N GLU A 337 -24.88 -9.69 7.58
CA GLU A 337 -23.98 -10.09 6.48
C GLU A 337 -22.65 -10.61 7.01
N MET A 338 -22.10 -9.94 8.03
CA MET A 338 -20.86 -10.39 8.67
C MET A 338 -21.05 -11.72 9.41
N SER A 339 -22.20 -11.90 10.09
CA SER A 339 -22.61 -13.15 10.75
C SER A 339 -22.65 -14.31 9.76
N ARG A 340 -23.28 -14.11 8.60
CA ARG A 340 -23.40 -15.11 7.54
C ARG A 340 -22.03 -15.44 6.93
N GLN A 341 -21.22 -14.42 6.63
CA GLN A 341 -19.93 -14.61 5.96
C GLN A 341 -18.90 -15.35 6.84
N ILE A 342 -18.89 -15.08 8.15
CA ILE A 342 -17.95 -15.70 9.10
C ILE A 342 -18.52 -17.01 9.68
N ASN A 343 -19.79 -17.32 9.41
CA ASN A 343 -20.53 -18.46 9.95
C ASN A 343 -20.59 -18.46 11.50
N VAL A 344 -20.98 -17.32 12.06
CA VAL A 344 -21.15 -17.10 13.51
C VAL A 344 -22.48 -16.41 13.76
N SER A 345 -23.07 -16.52 14.96
CA SER A 345 -24.31 -15.80 15.26
C SER A 345 -24.06 -14.29 15.41
N GLU A 346 -25.04 -13.44 15.09
CA GLU A 346 -24.97 -12.00 15.34
C GLU A 346 -24.66 -11.70 16.82
N ALA A 347 -25.25 -12.48 17.74
CA ALA A 347 -24.96 -12.39 19.17
C ALA A 347 -23.49 -12.73 19.52
N THR A 348 -22.80 -13.52 18.69
CA THR A 348 -21.35 -13.77 18.82
C THR A 348 -20.56 -12.55 18.37
N ILE A 349 -20.96 -11.87 17.30
CA ILE A 349 -20.32 -10.61 16.83
C ILE A 349 -20.52 -9.49 17.84
N THR A 350 -21.71 -9.36 18.40
CA THR A 350 -21.98 -8.38 19.46
C THR A 350 -21.10 -8.64 20.68
N ARG A 351 -21.00 -9.90 21.14
CA ARG A 351 -20.12 -10.28 22.25
C ARG A 351 -18.64 -10.05 21.95
N PHE A 352 -18.19 -10.33 20.73
CA PHE A 352 -16.85 -9.99 20.26
C PHE A 352 -16.59 -8.48 20.38
N CYS A 353 -17.50 -7.64 19.86
CA CYS A 353 -17.36 -6.19 19.91
C CYS A 353 -17.35 -5.65 21.35
N GLN A 354 -18.15 -6.24 22.24
CA GLN A 354 -18.19 -5.87 23.66
C GLN A 354 -16.91 -6.29 24.40
N LYS A 355 -16.39 -7.50 24.15
CA LYS A 355 -15.16 -8.01 24.79
C LYS A 355 -13.91 -7.23 24.40
N LEU A 356 -13.88 -6.72 23.17
CA LEU A 356 -12.76 -5.94 22.66
C LEU A 356 -12.95 -4.43 22.86
N GLU A 357 -13.85 -3.99 23.74
CA GLU A 357 -14.09 -2.57 24.05
C GLU A 357 -14.48 -1.68 22.86
N PHE A 358 -14.69 -2.25 21.66
CA PHE A 358 -15.35 -1.58 20.55
C PHE A 358 -16.79 -1.18 20.92
N GLY A 359 -17.41 -1.92 21.84
CA GLY A 359 -18.73 -1.68 22.39
C GLY A 359 -19.86 -2.16 21.49
N SER A 360 -19.89 -1.75 20.22
CA SER A 360 -20.92 -2.16 19.26
C SER A 360 -20.36 -2.45 17.88
N TYR A 361 -21.12 -3.21 17.10
CA TYR A 361 -20.79 -3.51 15.71
C TYR A 361 -20.73 -2.24 14.82
N ASN A 362 -21.60 -1.26 15.06
CA ASN A 362 -21.55 0.01 14.35
C ASN A 362 -20.26 0.79 14.64
N LYS A 363 -19.76 0.71 15.88
CA LYS A 363 -18.49 1.34 16.24
C LYS A 363 -17.29 0.62 15.59
N LEU A 364 -17.32 -0.71 15.52
CA LEU A 364 -16.34 -1.49 14.75
C LEU A 364 -16.33 -1.08 13.26
N ARG A 365 -17.51 -0.92 12.63
CA ARG A 365 -17.62 -0.44 11.24
C ARG A 365 -17.08 0.97 11.05
N LEU A 366 -17.35 1.87 11.99
CA LEU A 366 -16.87 3.25 11.93
C LEU A 366 -15.34 3.31 12.02
N MET A 367 -14.76 2.59 12.98
CA MET A 367 -13.30 2.49 13.12
C MET A 367 -12.65 1.85 11.88
N ALA A 368 -13.28 0.82 11.30
CA ALA A 368 -12.80 0.22 10.06
C ALA A 368 -12.92 1.19 8.87
N LYS A 369 -13.95 2.06 8.86
CA LYS A 369 -14.16 3.07 7.82
C LYS A 369 -13.07 4.13 7.88
N GLU A 370 -12.79 4.62 9.09
CA GLU A 370 -11.71 5.58 9.35
C GLU A 370 -10.36 4.99 8.92
N ALA A 371 -10.07 3.73 9.27
CA ALA A 371 -8.87 3.02 8.84
C ALA A 371 -8.76 2.89 7.31
N THR A 372 -9.88 2.65 6.62
CA THR A 372 -9.91 2.47 5.15
C THR A 372 -9.80 3.80 4.41
N VAL A 373 -10.47 4.86 4.89
CA VAL A 373 -10.41 6.21 4.29
C VAL A 373 -9.01 6.81 4.41
N SER A 374 -8.38 6.64 5.56
CA SER A 374 -6.99 7.01 5.80
C SER A 374 -6.00 6.35 4.83
N THR A 375 -6.30 5.12 4.38
CA THR A 375 -5.47 4.37 3.43
C THR A 375 -5.73 4.83 1.98
N ARG A 376 -6.93 5.30 1.63
CA ARG A 376 -7.29 5.78 0.27
C ARG A 376 -6.86 7.21 -0.03
N LEU A 377 -6.85 8.11 0.96
CA LEU A 377 -6.30 9.47 0.80
C LEU A 377 -4.79 9.46 0.47
N TYR A 378 -4.16 8.31 0.67
CA TYR A 378 -2.73 8.08 0.54
C TYR A 378 -2.31 7.52 -0.83
N GLU A 379 -3.21 6.89 -1.59
CA GLU A 379 -2.92 6.28 -2.90
C GLU A 379 -3.16 7.22 -4.09
N GLN A 380 -3.29 8.54 -3.90
CA GLN A 380 -3.54 9.47 -5.01
C GLN A 380 -2.32 9.68 -5.92
N ALA A 381 -2.04 8.69 -6.77
CA ALA A 381 -1.81 8.96 -8.18
C ALA A 381 -3.17 8.89 -8.87
N LYS A 382 -3.52 9.91 -9.67
CA LYS A 382 -4.76 9.89 -10.48
C LYS A 382 -4.87 8.51 -11.16
N PRO A 383 -5.97 7.75 -10.97
CA PRO A 383 -6.13 6.49 -11.68
C PRO A 383 -6.04 6.81 -13.16
N SER A 384 -5.04 6.25 -13.84
CA SER A 384 -5.17 6.11 -15.29
C SER A 384 -6.41 5.23 -15.52
N SER A 385 -7.18 5.52 -16.57
CA SER A 385 -8.36 4.72 -16.94
C SER A 385 -8.04 3.22 -17.05
N LEU A 386 -6.79 2.86 -17.36
CA LEU A 386 -6.29 1.49 -17.40
C LEU A 386 -6.21 0.82 -16.02
N THR A 387 -5.77 1.54 -14.99
CA THR A 387 -5.67 1.00 -13.62
C THR A 387 -7.05 0.79 -13.02
N GLU A 388 -7.98 1.69 -13.34
CA GLU A 388 -9.39 1.61 -12.92
C GLU A 388 -10.07 0.38 -13.53
N VAL A 389 -9.98 0.19 -14.86
CA VAL A 389 -10.54 -1.00 -15.52
C VAL A 389 -9.96 -2.28 -14.90
N LYS A 390 -8.64 -2.38 -14.74
CA LYS A 390 -8.01 -3.57 -14.11
C LYS A 390 -8.55 -3.82 -12.70
N HIS A 391 -8.68 -2.78 -11.88
CA HIS A 391 -9.21 -2.90 -10.53
C HIS A 391 -10.66 -3.38 -10.53
N THR A 392 -11.49 -2.86 -11.45
CA THR A 392 -12.90 -3.25 -11.58
C THR A 392 -13.02 -4.73 -11.94
N TYR A 393 -12.24 -5.23 -12.91
CA TYR A 393 -12.22 -6.64 -13.26
C TYR A 393 -11.71 -7.53 -12.12
N MET A 394 -10.63 -7.15 -11.43
CA MET A 394 -10.11 -7.91 -10.28
C MET A 394 -11.09 -7.94 -9.11
N SER A 395 -11.76 -6.83 -8.83
CA SER A 395 -12.81 -6.72 -7.81
C SER A 395 -13.99 -7.63 -8.16
N MET A 396 -14.39 -7.66 -9.43
CA MET A 396 -15.47 -8.51 -9.93
C MET A 396 -15.18 -10.01 -9.73
N LEU A 397 -13.98 -10.46 -10.11
CA LEU A 397 -13.57 -11.85 -9.94
C LEU A 397 -13.51 -12.26 -8.45
N LYS A 398 -13.00 -11.37 -7.58
CA LYS A 398 -13.03 -11.62 -6.13
C LYS A 398 -14.45 -11.74 -5.57
N LYS A 399 -15.42 -10.99 -6.11
CA LYS A 399 -16.84 -11.12 -5.73
C LYS A 399 -17.38 -12.50 -6.12
N CYS A 400 -17.02 -13.03 -7.30
CA CYS A 400 -17.44 -14.37 -7.75
C CYS A 400 -17.05 -15.48 -6.77
N ASP A 401 -15.86 -15.42 -6.17
CA ASP A 401 -15.39 -16.43 -5.20
C ASP A 401 -16.27 -16.52 -3.94
N SER A 402 -17.03 -15.46 -3.65
CA SER A 402 -17.92 -15.40 -2.49
C SER A 402 -19.38 -15.76 -2.79
N LEU A 403 -19.75 -15.96 -4.07
CA LEU A 403 -21.14 -16.14 -4.50
C LEU A 403 -21.59 -17.60 -4.60
N TYR A 404 -20.66 -18.54 -4.71
CA TYR A 404 -20.98 -19.97 -4.85
C TYR A 404 -20.17 -20.80 -3.87
N ASP A 405 -20.81 -21.80 -3.27
CA ASP A 405 -20.09 -22.84 -2.53
C ASP A 405 -19.85 -24.09 -3.39
N LEU A 406 -19.03 -25.01 -2.86
CA LEU A 406 -18.74 -26.28 -3.53
C LEU A 406 -20.00 -27.11 -3.80
N THR A 407 -21.07 -26.93 -3.01
CA THR A 407 -22.32 -27.68 -3.14
C THR A 407 -23.12 -27.21 -4.34
N ASP A 408 -23.20 -25.91 -4.57
CA ASP A 408 -23.90 -25.32 -5.71
C ASP A 408 -23.22 -25.69 -7.04
N ILE A 409 -21.89 -25.62 -7.06
CA ILE A 409 -21.09 -26.06 -8.22
C ILE A 409 -21.28 -27.55 -8.49
N GLN A 410 -21.36 -28.40 -7.45
CA GLN A 410 -21.61 -29.83 -7.61
C GLN A 410 -23.02 -30.12 -8.13
N LYS A 411 -24.05 -29.43 -7.63
CA LYS A 411 -25.44 -29.58 -8.11
C LYS A 411 -25.57 -29.20 -9.58
N PHE A 412 -24.99 -28.07 -9.99
CA PHE A 412 -24.99 -27.65 -11.39
C PHE A 412 -24.23 -28.69 -12.23
N SER A 413 -22.99 -29.01 -11.86
CA SER A 413 -22.18 -30.02 -12.54
C SER A 413 -22.91 -31.36 -12.70
N SER A 414 -23.61 -31.83 -11.66
CA SER A 414 -24.32 -33.11 -11.70
C SER A 414 -25.50 -33.09 -12.66
N GLN A 415 -26.28 -31.99 -12.70
CA GLN A 415 -27.40 -31.87 -13.62
C GLN A 415 -26.95 -31.87 -15.08
N LEU A 416 -25.84 -31.16 -15.36
CA LEU A 416 -25.23 -31.16 -16.69
C LEU A 416 -24.80 -32.56 -17.12
N LEU A 417 -24.12 -33.31 -16.23
CA LEU A 417 -23.66 -34.66 -16.53
C LEU A 417 -24.80 -35.68 -16.73
N SER A 418 -25.98 -35.44 -16.14
CA SER A 418 -27.15 -36.31 -16.31
C SER A 418 -28.05 -35.93 -17.50
N ALA A 419 -27.82 -34.77 -18.12
CA ALA A 419 -28.67 -34.26 -19.19
C ALA A 419 -28.52 -35.10 -20.47
N LYS A 420 -29.65 -35.43 -21.12
CA LYS A 420 -29.60 -35.98 -22.49
C LYS A 420 -29.43 -34.88 -23.54
N GLN A 421 -29.98 -33.70 -23.27
CA GLN A 421 -29.85 -32.52 -24.11
C GLN A 421 -29.85 -31.25 -23.23
N ILE A 422 -29.11 -30.23 -23.68
CA ILE A 422 -28.94 -28.97 -22.96
C ILE A 422 -29.35 -27.83 -23.88
N PHE A 423 -30.36 -27.05 -23.49
CA PHE A 423 -30.80 -25.86 -24.24
C PHE A 423 -30.35 -24.58 -23.54
N LEU A 424 -29.75 -23.69 -24.30
CA LEU A 424 -29.09 -22.48 -23.83
C LEU A 424 -29.80 -21.25 -24.40
N TYR A 425 -30.23 -20.34 -23.52
CA TYR A 425 -30.91 -19.11 -23.90
C TYR A 425 -30.22 -17.92 -23.23
N GLY A 426 -29.73 -16.96 -24.01
CA GLY A 426 -29.08 -15.75 -23.49
C GLY A 426 -29.76 -14.48 -23.99
N ALA A 427 -29.95 -13.50 -23.09
CA ALA A 427 -30.44 -12.16 -23.41
C ALA A 427 -29.29 -11.20 -23.76
N GLY A 428 -29.43 -10.42 -24.84
CA GLY A 428 -28.44 -9.42 -25.23
C GLY A 428 -27.04 -10.02 -25.40
N GLU A 429 -26.03 -9.42 -24.77
CA GLU A 429 -24.64 -9.85 -24.78
C GLU A 429 -24.44 -11.26 -24.18
N MET A 430 -25.32 -11.69 -23.28
CA MET A 430 -25.28 -13.06 -22.72
C MET A 430 -25.58 -14.15 -23.76
N SER A 431 -26.14 -13.80 -24.92
CA SER A 431 -26.31 -14.74 -26.04
C SER A 431 -24.96 -15.22 -26.60
N VAL A 432 -23.91 -14.39 -26.50
CA VAL A 432 -22.53 -14.75 -26.88
C VAL A 432 -21.93 -15.74 -25.88
N VAL A 433 -22.19 -15.53 -24.58
CA VAL A 433 -21.78 -16.47 -23.52
C VAL A 433 -22.47 -17.82 -23.71
N ALA A 434 -23.77 -17.83 -24.01
CA ALA A 434 -24.54 -19.04 -24.32
C ALA A 434 -23.93 -19.81 -25.52
N SER A 435 -23.57 -19.09 -26.59
CA SER A 435 -22.95 -19.67 -27.79
C SER A 435 -21.59 -20.28 -27.52
N GLN A 436 -20.74 -19.62 -26.73
CA GLN A 436 -19.46 -20.15 -26.28
C GLN A 436 -19.64 -21.41 -25.41
N LEU A 437 -20.64 -21.40 -24.52
CA LEU A 437 -20.96 -22.52 -23.65
C LEU A 437 -21.37 -23.76 -24.45
N LYS A 438 -22.18 -23.60 -25.50
CA LYS A 438 -22.54 -24.68 -26.43
C LYS A 438 -21.31 -25.42 -26.94
N PHE A 439 -20.32 -24.70 -27.47
CA PHE A 439 -19.11 -25.31 -28.02
C PHE A 439 -18.28 -26.05 -26.95
N LYS A 440 -18.21 -25.52 -25.72
CA LYS A 440 -17.53 -26.21 -24.60
C LYS A 440 -18.25 -27.50 -24.21
N LEU A 441 -19.58 -27.49 -24.13
CA LEU A 441 -20.38 -28.68 -23.83
C LEU A 441 -20.25 -29.76 -24.92
N MET A 442 -20.29 -29.36 -26.19
CA MET A 442 -20.10 -30.28 -27.32
C MET A 442 -18.72 -30.94 -27.32
N LYS A 443 -17.66 -30.21 -26.95
CA LYS A 443 -16.30 -30.78 -26.78
C LYS A 443 -16.24 -31.86 -25.70
N LEU A 444 -17.14 -31.82 -24.73
CA LEU A 444 -17.28 -32.83 -23.68
C LEU A 444 -18.25 -33.96 -24.06
N GLY A 445 -18.72 -34.00 -25.31
CA GLY A 445 -19.62 -35.05 -25.81
C GLY A 445 -21.09 -34.86 -25.42
N MET A 446 -21.47 -33.69 -24.90
CA MET A 446 -22.86 -33.40 -24.54
C MET A 446 -23.62 -32.74 -25.69
N ALA A 447 -24.86 -33.16 -25.92
CA ALA A 447 -25.75 -32.54 -26.89
C ALA A 447 -26.24 -31.19 -26.35
N ALA A 448 -25.81 -30.09 -26.98
CA ALA A 448 -26.15 -28.73 -26.55
C ALA A 448 -26.52 -27.84 -27.74
N ASP A 449 -27.56 -27.03 -27.58
CA ASP A 449 -28.03 -26.09 -28.59
C ASP A 449 -28.39 -24.72 -28.01
N THR A 450 -28.32 -23.69 -28.86
CA THR A 450 -28.58 -22.29 -28.52
C THR A 450 -29.61 -21.72 -29.48
N PHE A 451 -30.56 -20.94 -28.95
CA PHE A 451 -31.66 -20.38 -29.74
C PHE A 451 -31.72 -18.87 -29.53
N SER A 452 -31.38 -18.15 -30.59
CA SER A 452 -31.10 -16.71 -30.55
C SER A 452 -32.30 -15.87 -30.99
N SER A 453 -33.05 -16.33 -31.99
CA SER A 453 -34.22 -15.61 -32.49
C SER A 453 -35.50 -16.00 -31.74
N HIS A 454 -36.51 -15.12 -31.76
CA HIS A 454 -37.82 -15.43 -31.17
C HIS A 454 -38.42 -16.73 -31.74
N TYR A 455 -38.37 -16.89 -33.06
CA TYR A 455 -38.89 -18.07 -33.76
C TYR A 455 -38.14 -19.35 -33.35
N GLU A 456 -36.81 -19.31 -33.28
CA GLU A 456 -36.00 -20.45 -32.80
C GLU A 456 -36.38 -20.85 -31.37
N ARG A 457 -36.58 -19.87 -30.48
CA ARG A 457 -36.98 -20.14 -29.08
C ARG A 457 -38.36 -20.77 -29.00
N GLU A 458 -39.32 -20.24 -29.74
CA GLU A 458 -40.66 -20.79 -29.82
C GLU A 458 -40.65 -22.24 -30.34
N MET A 459 -39.93 -22.51 -31.44
CA MET A 459 -39.81 -23.86 -31.98
C MET A 459 -39.10 -24.82 -31.02
N SER A 460 -38.02 -24.37 -30.36
CA SER A 460 -37.28 -25.18 -29.39
C SER A 460 -38.14 -25.59 -28.19
N SER A 461 -39.16 -24.81 -27.83
CA SER A 461 -40.06 -25.11 -26.72
C SER A 461 -40.81 -26.44 -26.92
N TYR A 462 -41.11 -26.81 -28.16
CA TYR A 462 -41.78 -28.07 -28.49
C TYR A 462 -40.88 -29.29 -28.28
N ALA A 463 -39.56 -29.12 -28.32
CA ALA A 463 -38.56 -30.18 -28.16
C ALA A 463 -38.13 -30.43 -26.69
N LEU A 464 -38.66 -29.63 -25.75
CA LEU A 464 -38.37 -29.78 -24.32
C LEU A 464 -38.98 -31.06 -23.75
N THR A 465 -38.17 -31.83 -23.03
CA THR A 465 -38.54 -33.07 -22.32
C THR A 465 -38.02 -33.04 -20.87
N PRO A 466 -38.50 -33.92 -19.97
CA PRO A 466 -37.98 -34.01 -18.60
C PRO A 466 -36.48 -34.36 -18.49
N GLU A 467 -35.87 -34.88 -19.56
CA GLU A 467 -34.44 -35.19 -19.62
C GLU A 467 -33.60 -34.03 -20.19
N THR A 468 -34.24 -32.87 -20.39
CA THR A 468 -33.61 -31.63 -20.88
C THR A 468 -33.16 -30.78 -19.70
N VAL A 469 -31.95 -30.24 -19.78
CA VAL A 469 -31.51 -29.14 -18.90
C VAL A 469 -31.59 -27.84 -19.69
N VAL A 470 -32.28 -26.85 -19.13
CA VAL A 470 -32.42 -25.52 -19.73
C VAL A 470 -31.63 -24.50 -18.90
N ILE A 471 -30.74 -23.76 -19.56
CA ILE A 471 -29.96 -22.69 -18.93
C ILE A 471 -30.36 -21.34 -19.52
N GLY A 472 -30.90 -20.47 -18.67
CA GLY A 472 -31.24 -19.09 -19.01
C GLY A 472 -30.19 -18.12 -18.47
N LEU A 473 -29.63 -17.28 -19.34
CA LEU A 473 -28.65 -16.26 -19.00
C LEU A 473 -29.21 -14.86 -19.23
N SER A 474 -29.28 -14.07 -18.17
CA SER A 474 -29.64 -12.65 -18.23
C SER A 474 -29.01 -11.92 -17.06
N ALA A 475 -28.11 -10.98 -17.33
CA ALA A 475 -27.44 -10.22 -16.26
C ALA A 475 -28.45 -9.52 -15.35
N SER A 476 -29.46 -8.86 -15.92
CA SER A 476 -30.53 -8.22 -15.13
C SER A 476 -31.51 -9.23 -14.53
N GLY A 477 -31.77 -10.33 -15.23
CA GLY A 477 -32.73 -11.35 -14.84
C GLY A 477 -34.19 -10.99 -15.15
N TYR A 478 -34.44 -9.92 -15.91
CA TYR A 478 -35.79 -9.42 -16.27
C TYR A 478 -36.12 -9.57 -17.76
N ALA A 479 -35.25 -10.19 -18.55
CA ALA A 479 -35.50 -10.43 -19.98
C ALA A 479 -36.72 -11.36 -20.16
N SER A 480 -37.85 -10.79 -20.58
CA SER A 480 -39.16 -11.46 -20.58
C SER A 480 -39.20 -12.69 -21.49
N ASP A 481 -38.46 -12.64 -22.59
CA ASP A 481 -38.27 -13.75 -23.52
C ASP A 481 -37.52 -14.94 -22.88
N ILE A 482 -36.47 -14.67 -22.10
CA ILE A 482 -35.73 -15.70 -21.36
C ILE A 482 -36.60 -16.25 -20.22
N VAL A 483 -37.32 -15.39 -19.50
CA VAL A 483 -38.19 -15.83 -18.40
C VAL A 483 -39.31 -16.74 -18.91
N SER A 484 -39.95 -16.36 -20.03
CA SER A 484 -41.04 -17.14 -20.63
C SER A 484 -40.60 -18.55 -21.04
N ILE A 485 -39.40 -18.71 -21.61
CA ILE A 485 -38.91 -20.04 -22.01
C ILE A 485 -38.50 -20.88 -20.78
N MET A 486 -37.98 -20.24 -19.73
CA MET A 486 -37.67 -20.91 -18.47
C MET A 486 -38.92 -21.45 -17.77
N ASP A 487 -40.00 -20.66 -17.71
CA ASP A 487 -41.29 -21.11 -17.18
C ASP A 487 -41.90 -22.25 -18.02
N THR A 488 -41.73 -22.20 -19.34
CA THR A 488 -42.18 -23.26 -20.26
C THR A 488 -41.38 -24.55 -20.05
N ALA A 489 -40.06 -24.47 -19.87
CA ALA A 489 -39.20 -25.60 -19.54
C ALA A 489 -39.63 -26.27 -18.24
N ARG A 490 -39.88 -25.46 -17.21
CA ARG A 490 -40.33 -25.94 -15.91
C ARG A 490 -41.69 -26.62 -15.98
N SER A 491 -42.66 -26.07 -16.71
CA SER A 491 -43.99 -26.69 -16.86
C SER A 491 -43.95 -28.03 -17.61
N ARG A 492 -42.91 -28.25 -18.43
CA ARG A 492 -42.63 -29.52 -19.12
C ARG A 492 -41.73 -30.48 -18.33
N GLY A 493 -41.37 -30.13 -17.10
CA GLY A 493 -40.57 -30.96 -16.20
C GLY A 493 -39.07 -31.00 -16.50
N ALA A 494 -38.58 -30.11 -17.38
CA ALA A 494 -37.15 -29.94 -17.60
C ALA A 494 -36.51 -29.24 -16.40
N VAL A 495 -35.24 -29.56 -16.11
CA VAL A 495 -34.48 -28.89 -15.04
C VAL A 495 -34.03 -27.53 -15.53
N THR A 496 -34.30 -26.49 -14.75
CA THR A 496 -34.01 -25.10 -15.11
C THR A 496 -32.88 -24.51 -14.29
N ILE A 497 -31.93 -23.86 -14.96
CA ILE A 497 -30.75 -23.22 -14.36
C ILE A 497 -30.69 -21.75 -14.80
N GLY A 498 -30.75 -20.83 -13.84
CA GLY A 498 -30.73 -19.40 -14.11
C GLY A 498 -29.40 -18.77 -13.71
N ILE A 499 -28.78 -18.02 -14.63
CA ILE A 499 -27.59 -17.22 -14.39
C ILE A 499 -27.96 -15.73 -14.47
N THR A 500 -27.89 -15.02 -13.34
CA THR A 500 -28.35 -13.62 -13.20
C THR A 500 -27.57 -12.88 -12.12
N SER A 501 -27.56 -11.55 -12.13
CA SER A 501 -27.00 -10.77 -11.02
C SER A 501 -27.98 -10.47 -9.89
N GLN A 502 -29.28 -10.71 -10.11
CA GLN A 502 -30.32 -10.35 -9.16
C GLN A 502 -30.98 -11.57 -8.53
N GLN A 503 -30.86 -11.69 -7.21
CA GLN A 503 -31.33 -12.83 -6.43
C GLN A 503 -32.85 -13.06 -6.52
N ASP A 504 -33.64 -11.99 -6.61
CA ASP A 504 -35.11 -12.05 -6.63
C ASP A 504 -35.71 -11.70 -7.99
N SER A 505 -34.94 -11.88 -9.07
CA SER A 505 -35.42 -11.61 -10.43
C SER A 505 -36.46 -12.66 -10.88
N PRO A 506 -37.30 -12.34 -11.88
CA PRO A 506 -38.17 -13.31 -12.53
C PRO A 506 -37.42 -14.57 -13.01
N LEU A 507 -36.23 -14.39 -13.62
CA LEU A 507 -35.38 -15.51 -14.03
C LEU A 507 -34.98 -16.41 -12.84
N SER A 508 -34.58 -15.83 -11.71
CA SER A 508 -34.24 -16.57 -10.50
C SER A 508 -35.42 -17.40 -9.98
N ARG A 509 -36.63 -16.83 -9.99
CA ARG A 509 -37.88 -17.53 -9.60
C ARG A 509 -38.26 -18.67 -10.55
N ALA A 510 -37.96 -18.51 -11.84
CA ALA A 510 -38.20 -19.51 -12.87
C ALA A 510 -37.13 -20.62 -12.90
N SER A 511 -36.13 -20.60 -12.01
CA SER A 511 -35.00 -21.54 -12.01
C SER A 511 -34.97 -22.47 -10.79
N ASP A 512 -34.76 -23.76 -11.04
CA ASP A 512 -34.53 -24.79 -10.02
C ASP A 512 -33.13 -24.65 -9.39
N ILE A 513 -32.12 -24.36 -10.22
CA ILE A 513 -30.76 -24.02 -9.78
C ILE A 513 -30.47 -22.57 -10.12
N ARG A 514 -30.04 -21.80 -9.13
CA ARG A 514 -29.80 -20.36 -9.25
C ARG A 514 -28.33 -20.08 -9.09
N MET A 515 -27.71 -19.50 -10.11
CA MET A 515 -26.31 -19.09 -10.06
C MET A 515 -26.23 -17.57 -10.18
N LEU A 516 -25.83 -16.90 -9.11
CA LEU A 516 -25.69 -15.44 -9.07
C LEU A 516 -24.34 -14.97 -9.57
N ILE A 517 -24.26 -14.21 -10.66
CA ILE A 517 -23.04 -13.45 -10.99
C ILE A 517 -23.07 -12.09 -10.29
N PRO A 518 -21.94 -11.42 -10.03
CA PRO A 518 -22.01 -10.10 -9.43
C PRO A 518 -22.67 -9.10 -10.41
N ALA A 519 -23.31 -8.06 -9.89
CA ALA A 519 -23.84 -6.96 -10.70
C ALA A 519 -22.68 -6.13 -11.26
N ALA A 520 -22.71 -5.83 -12.56
CA ALA A 520 -21.75 -4.91 -13.17
C ALA A 520 -22.14 -3.46 -12.81
N GLU A 521 -21.16 -2.66 -12.40
CA GLU A 521 -21.31 -1.20 -12.27
C GLU A 521 -21.04 -0.57 -13.65
N GLU A 522 -21.85 0.39 -14.07
CA GLU A 522 -21.64 1.10 -15.34
C GLU A 522 -20.36 1.93 -15.27
N ILE A 523 -19.43 1.68 -16.19
CA ILE A 523 -18.21 2.50 -16.36
C ILE A 523 -18.53 3.58 -17.39
N GLU A 524 -18.70 4.83 -16.93
CA GLU A 524 -18.77 6.07 -17.74
C GLU A 524 -19.50 5.94 -19.10
N GLY A 525 -20.69 5.31 -19.13
CA GLY A 525 -21.55 5.26 -20.31
C GLY A 525 -21.13 4.30 -21.43
N ASN A 526 -20.15 3.41 -21.21
CA ASN A 526 -19.81 2.32 -22.15
C ASN A 526 -20.31 0.96 -21.65
N SER A 527 -20.75 0.08 -22.56
CA SER A 527 -21.09 -1.30 -22.22
C SER A 527 -19.84 -2.07 -21.81
N SER A 528 -19.74 -2.43 -20.53
CA SER A 528 -18.62 -3.21 -19.99
C SER A 528 -18.91 -4.70 -20.05
N SER A 529 -17.95 -5.53 -20.47
CA SER A 529 -18.12 -7.00 -20.52
C SER A 529 -18.00 -7.71 -19.17
N LEU A 530 -18.26 -7.00 -18.06
CA LEU A 530 -18.04 -7.50 -16.71
C LEU A 530 -18.97 -8.66 -16.35
N SER A 531 -20.23 -8.58 -16.80
CA SER A 531 -21.20 -9.65 -16.55
C SER A 531 -20.84 -10.92 -17.32
N GLU A 532 -20.37 -10.79 -18.57
CA GLU A 532 -19.95 -11.90 -19.40
C GLU A 532 -18.69 -12.56 -18.85
N VAL A 533 -17.69 -11.79 -18.42
CA VAL A 533 -16.49 -12.33 -17.75
C VAL A 533 -16.86 -13.08 -16.47
N SER A 534 -17.81 -12.57 -15.69
CA SER A 534 -18.30 -13.26 -14.50
C SER A 534 -19.00 -14.58 -14.83
N ALA A 535 -19.82 -14.58 -15.89
CA ALA A 535 -20.47 -15.79 -16.36
C ALA A 535 -19.45 -16.80 -16.92
N TYR A 536 -18.43 -16.36 -17.67
CA TYR A 536 -17.35 -17.23 -18.13
C TYR A 536 -16.58 -17.87 -16.96
N TYR A 537 -16.22 -17.08 -15.96
CA TYR A 537 -15.54 -17.57 -14.77
C TYR A 537 -16.36 -18.63 -14.05
N LEU A 538 -17.64 -18.35 -13.77
CA LEU A 538 -18.56 -19.32 -13.17
C LEU A 538 -18.61 -20.62 -13.97
N LEU A 539 -18.76 -20.53 -15.29
CA LEU A 539 -18.88 -21.71 -16.15
C LEU A 539 -17.59 -22.54 -16.14
N ASP A 540 -16.42 -21.90 -16.13
CA ASP A 540 -15.14 -22.62 -16.03
C ASP A 540 -14.97 -23.31 -14.68
N VAL A 541 -15.45 -22.70 -13.59
CA VAL A 541 -15.51 -23.36 -12.27
C VAL A 541 -16.43 -24.58 -12.30
N VAL A 542 -17.60 -24.48 -12.94
CA VAL A 542 -18.54 -25.62 -13.12
C VAL A 542 -17.89 -26.71 -13.95
N PHE A 543 -17.23 -26.39 -15.07
CA PHE A 543 -16.54 -27.38 -15.89
C PHE A 543 -15.42 -28.10 -15.13
N LYS A 544 -14.66 -27.36 -14.31
CA LYS A 544 -13.67 -27.97 -13.43
C LYS A 544 -14.34 -28.94 -12.44
N GLY A 545 -15.46 -28.55 -11.85
CA GLY A 545 -16.27 -29.41 -10.99
C GLY A 545 -16.77 -30.69 -11.69
N MET A 546 -17.18 -30.60 -12.96
CA MET A 546 -17.59 -31.77 -13.76
C MET A 546 -16.43 -32.74 -13.97
N GLN A 547 -15.24 -32.24 -14.32
CA GLN A 547 -14.04 -33.08 -14.49
C GLN A 547 -13.69 -33.82 -13.19
N ASP A 548 -13.74 -33.12 -12.05
CA ASP A 548 -13.45 -33.71 -10.74
C ASP A 548 -14.47 -34.80 -10.36
N LEU A 549 -15.75 -34.64 -10.73
CA LEU A 549 -16.78 -35.66 -10.55
C LEU A 549 -16.56 -36.90 -11.45
N GLN A 550 -16.21 -36.70 -12.71
CA GLN A 550 -15.91 -37.80 -13.64
C GLN A 550 -14.69 -38.62 -13.17
N ILE A 551 -13.62 -37.95 -12.70
CA ILE A 551 -12.44 -38.62 -12.13
C ILE A 551 -12.82 -39.46 -10.90
N LYS A 552 -13.65 -38.93 -10.00
CA LYS A 552 -14.14 -39.67 -8.82
C LYS A 552 -15.01 -40.88 -9.19
N GLN A 553 -15.75 -40.83 -10.29
CA GLN A 553 -16.55 -41.96 -10.76
C GLN A 553 -15.67 -43.06 -11.39
N LEU A 554 -14.58 -42.68 -12.06
CA LEU A 554 -13.61 -43.61 -12.63
C LEU A 554 -12.78 -44.31 -11.54
N SER A 555 -12.35 -43.59 -10.51
CA SER A 555 -11.56 -44.15 -9.40
C SER A 555 -12.36 -45.02 -8.42
N ARG A 556 -13.69 -45.00 -8.47
CA ARG A 556 -14.58 -45.94 -7.74
C ARG A 556 -14.89 -47.22 -8.51
N LYS A 557 -14.54 -47.28 -9.80
CA LYS A 557 -14.76 -48.45 -10.68
C LYS A 557 -13.49 -49.32 -10.86
N VAL A 558 -12.36 -48.87 -10.32
CA VAL A 558 -11.11 -49.63 -10.16
C VAL A 558 -11.04 -50.09 -8.71
#